data_AF-A0A060XKN8-F1
#
_entry.id   AF-A0A060XKN8-F1
#
_cell.length_a   1.000
_cell.length_b   1.000
_cell.length_c   1.000
_cell.angle_alpha   90.00
_cell.angle_beta   90.00
_cell.angle_gamma   90.00
#
_symmetry.space_group_name_H-M   'P 1'
#
loop_
_entity.id
_entity.type
_entity.pdbx_description
1 polymer ?
#
loop_
_entity_poly.entity_id
_entity_poly.type
_entity_poly.pdbx_seq_one_letter_code
_entity_poly.pdbx_strand_id
1 'polypeptide(L)'
;METSGRITTTPDAHDFTVENVEKALHQLYYDPNIENKNLAQKWLMQAQVSPQAWQFCWALLCPDKVPEIQYFGASALHTKISRYWSDIPSDQYETLKTQLFSQIACFSSGSKMVLTRLCVALASLALNTMPEAWPGAVPEMVRVFQEEGGGVDGRARCLALLELLTVLPEEFQTSRLPQYRKGQVRGALGREWGSVCPLLQQLLRRGDSPGAVKARVLRCLSSWVLLDVPLSESEGLVEDCFTALPDPELFDTAVEAIVNAISQPDSQRCVDGQGRVRVCANPMTSDKHTR
;
A
#
# COMPACT_ATOMS: atom_id res chain seq x y z
N MET A 1 -21.73 2.89 52.22
CA MET A 1 -20.65 2.12 51.58
C MET A 1 -21.24 0.79 51.18
N GLU A 2 -21.55 0.61 49.90
CA GLU A 2 -21.59 -0.70 49.26
C GLU A 2 -21.55 -0.45 47.76
N THR A 3 -20.57 -1.08 47.13
CA THR A 3 -20.01 -0.79 45.82
C THR A 3 -20.90 -1.31 44.72
N SER A 4 -21.39 -0.41 43.86
CA SER A 4 -22.05 -0.77 42.60
C SER A 4 -21.05 -1.48 41.70
N GLY A 5 -21.30 -2.77 41.46
CA GLY A 5 -20.47 -3.62 40.61
C GLY A 5 -20.45 -3.10 39.18
N ARG A 6 -19.29 -2.59 38.76
CA ARG A 6 -19.01 -2.27 37.37
C ARG A 6 -18.82 -3.58 36.62
N ILE A 7 -19.89 -4.11 36.04
CA ILE A 7 -19.80 -5.26 35.13
C ILE A 7 -19.14 -4.75 33.85
N THR A 8 -17.82 -4.93 33.75
CA THR A 8 -17.13 -4.93 32.46
C THR A 8 -17.52 -6.21 31.74
N THR A 9 -18.68 -6.21 31.07
CA THR A 9 -19.03 -7.27 30.13
C THR A 9 -18.08 -7.16 28.94
N THR A 10 -17.10 -8.05 28.88
CA THR A 10 -16.48 -8.41 27.60
C THR A 10 -17.60 -8.87 26.68
N PRO A 11 -17.78 -8.29 25.48
CA PRO A 11 -18.82 -8.73 24.56
C PRO A 11 -18.63 -10.21 24.24
N ASP A 12 -19.70 -10.98 24.33
CA ASP A 12 -19.69 -12.41 24.01
C ASP A 12 -19.32 -12.61 22.53
N ALA A 13 -18.63 -13.71 22.21
CA ALA A 13 -18.19 -13.99 20.84
C ALA A 13 -19.34 -14.10 19.80
N HIS A 14 -20.59 -14.24 20.26
CA HIS A 14 -21.79 -14.22 19.41
C HIS A 14 -22.28 -12.81 19.04
N ASP A 15 -21.62 -11.76 19.54
CA ASP A 15 -22.07 -10.37 19.38
C ASP A 15 -21.54 -9.69 18.11
N PHE A 16 -20.47 -10.21 17.51
CA PHE A 16 -19.80 -9.62 16.33
C PHE A 16 -20.45 -10.04 15.00
N THR A 17 -21.72 -9.68 14.79
CA THR A 17 -22.43 -9.86 13.51
C THR A 17 -22.31 -8.63 12.62
N VAL A 18 -22.62 -8.77 11.32
CA VAL A 18 -22.63 -7.65 10.36
C VAL A 18 -23.54 -6.53 10.86
N GLU A 19 -24.74 -6.87 11.31
CA GLU A 19 -25.75 -5.91 11.77
C GLU A 19 -25.29 -5.15 13.02
N ASN A 20 -24.64 -5.84 13.96
CA ASN A 20 -24.13 -5.22 15.18
C ASN A 20 -22.93 -4.32 14.90
N VAL A 21 -22.06 -4.73 13.97
CA VAL A 21 -20.94 -3.88 13.50
C VAL A 21 -21.48 -2.63 12.81
N GLU A 22 -22.50 -2.73 11.96
CA GLU A 22 -23.13 -1.59 11.31
C GLU A 22 -23.79 -0.63 12.32
N LYS A 23 -24.49 -1.15 13.33
CA LYS A 23 -25.05 -0.33 14.42
C LYS A 23 -23.96 0.40 15.20
N ALA A 24 -22.88 -0.29 15.55
CA ALA A 24 -21.76 0.32 16.26
C ALA A 24 -21.05 1.39 15.40
N LEU A 25 -20.90 1.16 14.09
CA LEU A 25 -20.36 2.16 13.17
C LEU A 25 -21.29 3.37 13.07
N HIS A 26 -22.60 3.15 12.96
CA HIS A 26 -23.58 4.24 12.95
C HIS A 26 -23.49 5.08 14.23
N GLN A 27 -23.38 4.42 15.40
CA GLN A 27 -23.16 5.10 16.67
C GLN A 27 -21.83 5.89 16.68
N LEU A 28 -20.75 5.29 16.19
CA LEU A 28 -19.43 5.94 16.14
C LEU A 28 -19.42 7.21 15.27
N TYR A 29 -20.10 7.21 14.13
CA TYR A 29 -20.09 8.36 13.22
C TYR A 29 -21.15 9.41 13.56
N TYR A 30 -22.36 8.99 13.91
CA TYR A 30 -23.52 9.89 13.97
C TYR A 30 -24.03 10.23 15.37
N ASP A 31 -23.63 9.50 16.42
CA ASP A 31 -24.09 9.80 17.78
C ASP A 31 -23.51 11.15 18.27
N PRO A 32 -24.34 12.10 18.76
CA PRO A 32 -23.85 13.37 19.29
C PRO A 32 -23.07 13.22 20.61
N ASN A 33 -23.29 12.13 21.37
CA ASN A 33 -22.64 11.88 22.64
C ASN A 33 -21.24 11.26 22.44
N ILE A 34 -20.22 11.94 22.92
CA ILE A 34 -18.81 11.52 22.86
C ILE A 34 -18.57 10.21 23.64
N GLU A 35 -19.26 9.98 24.75
CA GLU A 35 -19.12 8.75 25.54
C GLU A 35 -19.60 7.53 24.76
N ASN A 36 -20.72 7.67 24.06
CA ASN A 36 -21.28 6.64 23.19
C ASN A 36 -20.34 6.32 22.02
N LYS A 37 -19.77 7.36 21.39
CA LYS A 37 -18.74 7.19 20.35
C LYS A 37 -17.53 6.42 20.88
N ASN A 38 -17.04 6.76 22.06
CA ASN A 38 -15.91 6.06 22.69
C ASN A 38 -16.22 4.59 23.01
N LEU A 39 -17.46 4.29 23.45
CA LEU A 39 -17.90 2.91 23.67
C LEU A 39 -17.95 2.13 22.35
N ALA A 40 -18.58 2.69 21.32
CA ALA A 40 -18.64 2.09 19.99
C ALA A 40 -17.25 1.84 19.41
N GLN A 41 -16.34 2.81 19.52
CA GLN A 41 -14.95 2.65 19.06
C GLN A 41 -14.24 1.49 19.77
N LYS A 42 -14.38 1.39 21.10
CA LYS A 42 -13.78 0.29 21.88
C LYS A 42 -14.32 -1.07 21.47
N TRP A 43 -15.63 -1.18 21.28
CA TRP A 43 -16.27 -2.42 20.83
C TRP A 43 -15.84 -2.77 19.40
N LEU A 44 -15.78 -1.80 18.47
CA LEU A 44 -15.33 -2.02 17.09
C LEU A 44 -13.86 -2.45 17.02
N MET A 45 -12.98 -1.93 17.88
CA MET A 45 -11.60 -2.40 17.98
C MET A 45 -11.52 -3.88 18.38
N GLN A 46 -12.43 -4.36 19.23
CA GLN A 46 -12.51 -5.77 19.61
C GLN A 46 -13.09 -6.62 18.47
N ALA A 47 -14.16 -6.13 17.83
CA ALA A 47 -14.74 -6.79 16.66
C ALA A 47 -13.72 -6.97 15.54
N GLN A 48 -12.88 -5.97 15.28
CA GLN A 48 -11.88 -5.98 14.21
C GLN A 48 -10.82 -7.09 14.36
N VAL A 49 -10.44 -7.43 15.60
CA VAL A 49 -9.43 -8.46 15.88
C VAL A 49 -10.02 -9.85 16.12
N SER A 50 -11.35 -9.94 16.23
CA SER A 50 -12.07 -11.18 16.46
C SER A 50 -11.92 -12.19 15.31
N PRO A 51 -12.20 -13.48 15.52
CA PRO A 51 -12.30 -14.46 14.44
C PRO A 51 -13.40 -14.13 13.41
N GLN A 52 -14.53 -13.58 13.87
CA GLN A 52 -15.70 -13.21 13.06
C GLN A 52 -15.36 -12.13 12.01
N ALA A 53 -14.31 -11.34 12.26
CA ALA A 53 -13.83 -10.34 11.31
C ALA A 53 -13.51 -10.93 9.94
N TRP A 54 -13.02 -12.18 9.86
CA TRP A 54 -12.77 -12.84 8.58
C TRP A 54 -14.03 -13.02 7.72
N GLN A 55 -15.22 -13.00 8.33
CA GLN A 55 -16.49 -13.17 7.65
C GLN A 55 -17.20 -11.83 7.43
N PHE A 56 -17.42 -11.04 8.48
CA PHE A 56 -18.22 -9.81 8.35
C PHE A 56 -17.51 -8.77 7.47
N CYS A 57 -16.17 -8.74 7.42
CA CYS A 57 -15.44 -7.72 6.67
C CYS A 57 -15.81 -7.68 5.18
N TRP A 58 -16.06 -8.85 4.57
CA TRP A 58 -16.48 -8.96 3.18
C TRP A 58 -17.91 -8.49 2.97
N ALA A 59 -18.81 -8.77 3.92
CA ALA A 59 -20.20 -8.31 3.85
C ALA A 59 -20.28 -6.77 3.94
N LEU A 60 -19.40 -6.14 4.72
CA LEU A 60 -19.34 -4.67 4.84
C LEU A 60 -18.82 -3.97 3.58
N LEU A 61 -18.12 -4.69 2.69
CA LEU A 61 -17.65 -4.17 1.40
C LEU A 61 -18.73 -4.16 0.31
N CYS A 62 -19.97 -4.53 0.64
CA CYS A 62 -21.05 -4.57 -0.32
C CYS A 62 -21.33 -3.16 -0.91
N PRO A 63 -21.62 -3.02 -2.22
CA PRO A 63 -21.79 -1.71 -2.88
C PRO A 63 -22.97 -0.87 -2.37
N ASP A 64 -23.94 -1.50 -1.69
CA ASP A 64 -25.10 -0.83 -1.08
C ASP A 64 -24.76 -0.12 0.24
N LYS A 65 -23.59 -0.39 0.82
CA LYS A 65 -23.12 0.21 2.07
C LYS A 65 -22.45 1.55 1.82
N VAL A 66 -22.55 2.46 2.80
CA VAL A 66 -21.87 3.77 2.73
C VAL A 66 -20.35 3.62 2.89
N PRO A 67 -19.53 4.55 2.35
CA PRO A 67 -18.07 4.44 2.33
C PRO A 67 -17.42 4.21 3.70
N GLU A 68 -17.96 4.77 4.77
CA GLU A 68 -17.44 4.63 6.13
C GLU A 68 -17.56 3.18 6.63
N ILE A 69 -18.65 2.50 6.27
CA ILE A 69 -18.88 1.09 6.61
C ILE A 69 -17.94 0.19 5.80
N GLN A 70 -17.86 0.45 4.49
CA GLN A 70 -16.95 -0.26 3.58
C GLN A 70 -15.49 -0.12 4.02
N TYR A 71 -15.09 1.08 4.46
CA TYR A 71 -13.74 1.34 4.96
C TYR A 71 -13.43 0.50 6.21
N PHE A 72 -14.38 0.33 7.12
CA PHE A 72 -14.18 -0.55 8.28
C PHE A 72 -13.97 -2.01 7.85
N GLY A 73 -14.74 -2.50 6.86
CA GLY A 73 -14.52 -3.83 6.27
C GLY A 73 -13.12 -4.00 5.69
N ALA A 74 -12.67 -3.07 4.83
CA ALA A 74 -11.32 -3.08 4.28
C ALA A 74 -10.23 -2.98 5.38
N SER A 75 -10.46 -2.17 6.41
CA SER A 75 -9.51 -2.00 7.52
C SER A 75 -9.42 -3.26 8.39
N ALA A 76 -10.53 -3.95 8.61
CA ALA A 76 -10.55 -5.25 9.28
C ALA A 76 -9.75 -6.28 8.49
N LEU A 77 -9.95 -6.38 7.17
CA LEU A 77 -9.15 -7.25 6.31
C LEU A 77 -7.64 -6.99 6.42
N HIS A 78 -7.23 -5.73 6.28
CA HIS A 78 -5.82 -5.35 6.45
C HIS A 78 -5.28 -5.77 7.82
N THR A 79 -6.03 -5.50 8.90
CA THR A 79 -5.63 -5.86 10.25
C THR A 79 -5.48 -7.37 10.42
N LYS A 80 -6.43 -8.15 9.90
CA LYS A 80 -6.41 -9.61 9.98
C LYS A 80 -5.23 -10.19 9.19
N ILE A 81 -4.97 -9.71 7.97
CA ILE A 81 -3.84 -10.16 7.15
C ILE A 81 -2.49 -9.75 7.77
N SER A 82 -2.36 -8.49 8.20
CA SER A 82 -1.07 -7.95 8.69
C SER A 82 -0.69 -8.43 10.10
N ARG A 83 -1.67 -8.76 10.95
CA ARG A 83 -1.42 -9.11 12.37
C ARG A 83 -1.76 -10.55 12.73
N TYR A 84 -2.71 -11.16 12.02
CA TYR A 84 -3.24 -12.50 12.31
C TYR A 84 -3.00 -13.46 11.15
N TRP A 85 -1.85 -13.31 10.46
CA TRP A 85 -1.48 -14.13 9.32
C TRP A 85 -1.48 -15.63 9.63
N SER A 86 -1.10 -16.01 10.86
CA SER A 86 -1.12 -17.41 11.33
C SER A 86 -2.51 -18.05 11.37
N ASP A 87 -3.58 -17.25 11.35
CA ASP A 87 -4.96 -17.76 11.32
C ASP A 87 -5.34 -18.31 9.94
N ILE A 88 -4.56 -18.01 8.89
CA ILE A 88 -4.90 -18.31 7.50
C ILE A 88 -4.18 -19.61 7.07
N PRO A 89 -4.93 -20.69 6.76
CA PRO A 89 -4.35 -21.90 6.19
C PRO A 89 -3.73 -21.63 4.82
N SER A 90 -2.63 -22.31 4.50
CA SER A 90 -1.88 -22.07 3.26
C SER A 90 -2.68 -22.38 1.98
N ASP A 91 -3.65 -23.28 2.06
CA ASP A 91 -4.57 -23.61 0.97
C ASP A 91 -5.58 -22.47 0.68
N GLN A 92 -5.75 -21.51 1.60
CA GLN A 92 -6.65 -20.38 1.43
C GLN A 92 -5.96 -19.13 0.84
N TYR A 93 -4.63 -19.11 0.71
CA TYR A 93 -3.89 -17.94 0.22
C TYR A 93 -4.36 -17.49 -1.17
N GLU A 94 -4.52 -18.43 -2.11
CA GLU A 94 -4.98 -18.14 -3.47
C GLU A 94 -6.42 -17.62 -3.52
N THR A 95 -7.30 -18.18 -2.67
CA THR A 95 -8.69 -17.72 -2.56
C THR A 95 -8.74 -16.28 -2.05
N LEU A 96 -8.00 -16.00 -0.98
CA LEU A 96 -7.93 -14.67 -0.38
C LEU A 96 -7.34 -13.64 -1.35
N LYS A 97 -6.26 -14.01 -2.05
CA LYS A 97 -5.64 -13.18 -3.10
C LYS A 97 -6.65 -12.84 -4.20
N THR A 98 -7.35 -13.84 -4.72
CA THR A 98 -8.36 -13.65 -5.79
C THR A 98 -9.51 -12.74 -5.34
N GLN A 99 -10.00 -12.92 -4.10
CA GLN A 99 -11.04 -12.07 -3.53
C GLN A 99 -10.58 -10.61 -3.40
N LEU A 100 -9.36 -10.37 -2.92
CA LEU A 100 -8.80 -9.01 -2.82
C LEU A 100 -8.65 -8.36 -4.20
N PHE A 101 -8.14 -9.07 -5.21
CA PHE A 101 -8.08 -8.54 -6.57
C PHE A 101 -9.46 -8.14 -7.09
N SER A 102 -10.47 -9.00 -6.90
CA SER A 102 -11.85 -8.72 -7.30
C SER A 102 -12.41 -7.47 -6.60
N GLN A 103 -12.19 -7.33 -5.29
CA GLN A 103 -12.62 -6.14 -4.55
C GLN A 103 -11.90 -4.88 -5.01
N ILE A 104 -10.58 -4.91 -5.19
CA ILE A 104 -9.82 -3.74 -5.69
C ILE A 104 -10.32 -3.33 -7.08
N ALA A 105 -10.60 -4.28 -7.97
CA ALA A 105 -11.18 -4.01 -9.28
C ALA A 105 -12.57 -3.36 -9.16
N CYS A 106 -13.43 -3.85 -8.27
CA CYS A 106 -14.75 -3.28 -7.99
C CYS A 106 -14.66 -1.84 -7.45
N PHE A 107 -13.72 -1.58 -6.52
CA PHE A 107 -13.52 -0.27 -5.90
C PHE A 107 -12.65 0.69 -6.72
N SER A 108 -12.13 0.29 -7.88
CA SER A 108 -11.31 1.14 -8.75
C SER A 108 -12.02 2.43 -9.20
N SER A 109 -13.36 2.37 -9.34
CA SER A 109 -14.22 3.51 -9.67
C SER A 109 -15.04 3.99 -8.46
N GLY A 110 -14.81 3.42 -7.28
CA GLY A 110 -15.54 3.68 -6.05
C GLY A 110 -14.84 4.64 -5.10
N SER A 111 -15.05 4.43 -3.80
CA SER A 111 -14.44 5.26 -2.75
C SER A 111 -12.91 5.07 -2.69
N LYS A 112 -12.16 6.16 -2.93
CA LYS A 112 -10.68 6.15 -2.92
C LYS A 112 -10.10 5.65 -1.59
N MET A 113 -10.69 6.04 -0.45
CA MET A 113 -10.20 5.60 0.86
C MET A 113 -10.33 4.08 1.06
N VAL A 114 -11.40 3.48 0.51
CA VAL A 114 -11.63 2.04 0.58
C VAL A 114 -10.67 1.32 -0.37
N LEU A 115 -10.52 1.83 -1.60
CA LEU A 115 -9.56 1.33 -2.58
C LEU A 115 -8.14 1.29 -2.01
N THR A 116 -7.64 2.40 -1.48
CA THR A 116 -6.32 2.46 -0.83
C THR A 116 -6.20 1.42 0.28
N ARG A 117 -7.21 1.29 1.15
CA ARG A 117 -7.16 0.33 2.25
C ARG A 117 -7.13 -1.13 1.78
N LEU A 118 -7.86 -1.46 0.71
CA LEU A 118 -7.81 -2.78 0.07
C LEU A 118 -6.45 -3.03 -0.61
N CYS A 119 -5.87 -2.03 -1.25
CA CYS A 119 -4.52 -2.11 -1.80
C CYS A 119 -3.48 -2.41 -0.71
N VAL A 120 -3.58 -1.74 0.45
CA VAL A 120 -2.72 -2.02 1.61
C VAL A 120 -2.94 -3.44 2.14
N ALA A 121 -4.19 -3.94 2.18
CA ALA A 121 -4.47 -5.32 2.57
C ALA A 121 -3.82 -6.36 1.63
N LEU A 122 -3.90 -6.13 0.32
CA LEU A 122 -3.25 -6.99 -0.67
C LEU A 122 -1.72 -6.88 -0.63
N ALA A 123 -1.18 -5.69 -0.40
CA ALA A 123 0.25 -5.50 -0.15
C ALA A 123 0.72 -6.32 1.06
N SER A 124 0.00 -6.29 2.20
CA SER A 124 0.34 -7.13 3.35
C SER A 124 0.29 -8.62 3.01
N LEU A 125 -0.66 -9.08 2.20
CA LEU A 125 -0.72 -10.48 1.75
C LEU A 125 0.50 -10.83 0.90
N ALA A 126 0.87 -9.98 -0.07
CA ALA A 126 2.06 -10.17 -0.88
C ALA A 126 3.32 -10.26 -0.02
N LEU A 127 3.53 -9.32 0.91
CA LEU A 127 4.70 -9.31 1.79
C LEU A 127 4.80 -10.54 2.71
N ASN A 128 3.68 -11.12 3.12
CA ASN A 128 3.68 -12.35 3.91
C ASN A 128 3.96 -13.61 3.08
N THR A 129 3.66 -13.59 1.78
CA THR A 129 3.77 -14.75 0.87
C THR A 129 5.04 -14.73 0.01
N MET A 130 5.64 -13.58 -0.23
CA MET A 130 6.88 -13.42 -1.01
C MET A 130 8.12 -13.80 -0.19
N PRO A 131 9.19 -14.32 -0.81
CA PRO A 131 9.26 -14.81 -2.18
C PRO A 131 8.71 -16.25 -2.39
N GLU A 132 8.37 -16.98 -1.33
CA GLU A 132 8.18 -18.43 -1.41
C GLU A 132 6.85 -18.84 -2.05
N ALA A 133 5.72 -18.37 -1.50
CA ALA A 133 4.40 -18.73 -1.97
C ALA A 133 3.93 -17.85 -3.15
N TRP A 134 4.48 -16.63 -3.27
CA TRP A 134 4.13 -15.71 -4.35
C TRP A 134 5.36 -15.02 -4.97
N PRO A 135 6.22 -15.73 -5.71
CA PRO A 135 7.51 -15.20 -6.21
C PRO A 135 7.41 -14.09 -7.28
N GLY A 136 6.24 -13.93 -7.93
CA GLY A 136 6.01 -12.99 -9.03
C GLY A 136 4.82 -12.08 -8.77
N ALA A 137 4.72 -11.53 -7.56
CA ALA A 137 3.54 -10.80 -7.11
C ALA A 137 3.27 -9.55 -7.95
N VAL A 138 4.31 -8.78 -8.24
CA VAL A 138 4.18 -7.54 -9.02
C VAL A 138 3.82 -7.81 -10.49
N PRO A 139 4.49 -8.72 -11.22
CA PRO A 139 4.10 -9.11 -12.57
C PRO A 139 2.64 -9.58 -12.65
N GLU A 140 2.18 -10.36 -11.65
CA GLU A 140 0.79 -10.80 -11.59
C GLU A 140 -0.17 -9.63 -11.36
N MET A 141 0.13 -8.71 -10.45
CA MET A 141 -0.66 -7.48 -10.24
C MET A 141 -0.77 -6.66 -11.54
N VAL A 142 0.36 -6.44 -12.21
CA VAL A 142 0.39 -5.71 -13.49
C VAL A 142 -0.48 -6.41 -14.52
N ARG A 143 -0.35 -7.73 -14.68
CA ARG A 143 -1.15 -8.52 -15.62
C ARG A 143 -2.65 -8.42 -15.32
N VAL A 144 -3.05 -8.65 -14.07
CA VAL A 144 -4.47 -8.66 -13.66
C VAL A 144 -5.14 -7.31 -13.91
N PHE A 145 -4.47 -6.19 -13.63
CA PHE A 145 -5.06 -4.87 -13.85
C PHE A 145 -4.97 -4.38 -15.31
N GLN A 146 -4.06 -4.92 -16.11
CA GLN A 146 -3.96 -4.65 -17.55
C GLN A 146 -4.94 -5.47 -18.38
N GLU A 147 -5.28 -6.70 -17.97
CA GLU A 147 -6.22 -7.57 -18.69
C GLU A 147 -7.57 -6.88 -18.93
N GLU A 148 -7.89 -6.62 -20.20
CA GLU A 148 -9.17 -6.04 -20.60
C GLU A 148 -10.29 -7.07 -20.42
N GLY A 149 -10.94 -7.05 -19.26
CA GLY A 149 -12.11 -7.88 -19.00
C GLY A 149 -12.82 -7.41 -17.73
N GLY A 150 -14.03 -6.87 -17.87
CA GLY A 150 -14.87 -6.52 -16.72
C GLY A 150 -15.69 -5.24 -16.82
N GLY A 151 -15.70 -4.53 -17.95
CA GLY A 151 -16.53 -3.32 -18.12
C GLY A 151 -16.10 -2.10 -17.29
N VAL A 152 -14.98 -2.19 -16.57
CA VAL A 152 -14.39 -1.09 -15.79
C VAL A 152 -13.49 -0.24 -16.68
N ASP A 153 -13.61 1.08 -16.54
CA ASP A 153 -12.77 2.08 -17.22
C ASP A 153 -11.27 1.73 -17.08
N GLY A 154 -10.57 1.64 -18.21
CA GLY A 154 -9.14 1.33 -18.26
C GLY A 154 -8.30 2.32 -17.45
N ARG A 155 -8.75 3.59 -17.35
CA ARG A 155 -8.09 4.59 -16.51
C ARG A 155 -8.24 4.28 -15.01
N ALA A 156 -9.43 3.88 -14.57
CA ALA A 156 -9.67 3.52 -13.17
C ALA A 156 -8.80 2.32 -12.76
N ARG A 157 -8.69 1.30 -13.62
CA ARG A 157 -7.80 0.16 -13.39
C ARG A 157 -6.33 0.56 -13.33
N CYS A 158 -5.87 1.43 -14.22
CA CYS A 158 -4.50 1.97 -14.20
C CYS A 158 -4.20 2.71 -12.89
N LEU A 159 -5.11 3.56 -12.42
CA LEU A 159 -4.95 4.28 -11.16
C LEU A 159 -4.96 3.36 -9.94
N ALA A 160 -5.80 2.31 -9.95
CA ALA A 160 -5.81 1.28 -8.90
C ALA A 160 -4.51 0.48 -8.86
N LEU A 161 -3.97 0.10 -10.03
CA LEU A 161 -2.66 -0.56 -10.12
C LEU A 161 -1.56 0.32 -9.55
N LEU A 162 -1.50 1.60 -9.96
CA LEU A 162 -0.49 2.53 -9.43
C LEU A 162 -0.63 2.74 -7.92
N GLU A 163 -1.86 2.78 -7.39
CA GLU A 163 -2.10 2.81 -5.95
C GLU A 163 -1.51 1.58 -5.27
N LEU A 164 -1.82 0.37 -5.77
CA LEU A 164 -1.31 -0.89 -5.24
C LEU A 164 0.22 -0.97 -5.27
N LEU A 165 0.82 -0.57 -6.39
CA LEU A 165 2.28 -0.52 -6.53
C LEU A 165 2.91 0.54 -5.63
N THR A 166 2.21 1.65 -5.36
CA THR A 166 2.71 2.70 -4.46
C THR A 166 2.70 2.24 -2.99
N VAL A 167 1.60 1.62 -2.53
CA VAL A 167 1.46 1.21 -1.12
C VAL A 167 2.25 -0.05 -0.76
N LEU A 168 2.65 -0.86 -1.74
CA LEU A 168 3.45 -2.07 -1.50
C LEU A 168 4.79 -1.81 -0.78
N PRO A 169 5.67 -0.91 -1.28
CA PRO A 169 6.89 -0.53 -0.56
C PRO A 169 6.60 0.20 0.75
N GLU A 170 5.55 1.02 0.82
CA GLU A 170 5.16 1.74 2.05
C GLU A 170 4.77 0.76 3.17
N GLU A 171 3.93 -0.23 2.86
CA GLU A 171 3.54 -1.28 3.80
C GLU A 171 4.74 -2.13 4.21
N PHE A 172 5.70 -2.38 3.32
CA PHE A 172 6.94 -3.08 3.67
C PHE A 172 7.75 -2.33 4.73
N GLN A 173 7.86 -1.00 4.61
CA GLN A 173 8.57 -0.18 5.59
C GLN A 173 7.95 -0.27 6.98
N THR A 174 6.61 -0.24 7.06
CA THR A 174 5.87 -0.34 8.32
C THR A 174 5.59 -1.78 8.77
N SER A 175 5.95 -2.77 7.96
CA SER A 175 5.66 -4.18 8.22
C SER A 175 6.28 -4.67 9.52
N ARG A 176 5.58 -5.59 10.19
CA ARG A 176 6.03 -6.27 11.41
C ARG A 176 6.76 -7.59 11.13
N LEU A 177 7.23 -7.77 9.90
CA LEU A 177 7.97 -8.97 9.51
C LEU A 177 9.26 -9.10 10.33
N PRO A 178 9.66 -10.32 10.72
CA PRO A 178 10.97 -10.57 11.33
C PRO A 178 12.12 -10.08 10.43
N GLN A 179 13.23 -9.65 11.03
CA GLN A 179 14.35 -9.05 10.29
C GLN A 179 14.90 -9.94 9.16
N TYR A 180 14.96 -11.26 9.39
CA TYR A 180 15.40 -12.21 8.34
C TYR A 180 14.43 -12.22 7.14
N ARG A 181 13.11 -12.20 7.39
CA ARG A 181 12.08 -12.09 6.35
C ARG A 181 12.20 -10.76 5.62
N LYS A 182 12.44 -9.66 6.34
CA LYS A 182 12.63 -8.33 5.72
C LYS A 182 13.75 -8.34 4.69
N GLY A 183 14.86 -9.03 4.96
CA GLY A 183 15.94 -9.21 3.97
C GLY A 183 15.50 -9.97 2.72
N GLN A 184 14.81 -11.10 2.89
CA GLN A 184 14.30 -11.91 1.77
C GLN A 184 13.28 -11.14 0.91
N VAL A 185 12.31 -10.49 1.56
CA VAL A 185 11.25 -9.72 0.90
C VAL A 185 11.83 -8.49 0.20
N ARG A 186 12.78 -7.77 0.82
CA ARG A 186 13.49 -6.65 0.15
C ARG A 186 14.19 -7.12 -1.11
N GLY A 187 14.92 -8.24 -1.04
CA GLY A 187 15.56 -8.82 -2.23
C GLY A 187 14.57 -9.25 -3.30
N ALA A 188 13.39 -9.73 -2.92
CA ALA A 188 12.31 -10.04 -3.87
C ALA A 188 11.76 -8.78 -4.53
N LEU A 189 11.38 -7.77 -3.74
CA LEU A 189 10.91 -6.47 -4.24
C LEU A 189 11.94 -5.80 -5.16
N GLY A 190 13.23 -5.87 -4.83
CA GLY A 190 14.30 -5.37 -5.71
C GLY A 190 14.31 -6.03 -7.09
N ARG A 191 14.03 -7.33 -7.18
CA ARG A 191 13.88 -8.02 -8.48
C ARG A 191 12.60 -7.59 -9.21
N GLU A 192 11.53 -7.36 -8.46
CA GLU A 192 10.25 -6.92 -9.02
C GLU A 192 10.29 -5.50 -9.58
N TRP A 193 11.26 -4.67 -9.17
CA TRP A 193 11.49 -3.34 -9.75
C TRP A 193 11.64 -3.39 -11.28
N GLY A 194 12.25 -4.46 -11.80
CA GLY A 194 12.39 -4.69 -13.25
C GLY A 194 11.07 -4.74 -14.01
N SER A 195 9.94 -5.02 -13.33
CA SER A 195 8.59 -4.96 -13.91
C SER A 195 7.91 -3.61 -13.68
N VAL A 196 8.26 -2.89 -12.61
CA VAL A 196 7.65 -1.61 -12.25
C VAL A 196 8.26 -0.47 -13.06
N CYS A 197 9.59 -0.39 -13.16
CA CYS A 197 10.29 0.71 -13.82
C CYS A 197 9.82 0.92 -15.27
N PRO A 198 9.75 -0.12 -16.13
CA PRO A 198 9.32 0.06 -17.52
C PRO A 198 7.86 0.53 -17.63
N LEU A 199 6.98 0.04 -16.74
CA LEU A 199 5.58 0.48 -16.68
C LEU A 199 5.48 1.96 -16.33
N LEU A 200 6.22 2.41 -15.33
CA LEU A 200 6.25 3.82 -14.91
C LEU A 200 6.79 4.72 -16.03
N GLN A 201 7.90 4.32 -16.69
CA GLN A 201 8.46 5.05 -17.83
C GLN A 201 7.45 5.15 -18.97
N GLN A 202 6.80 4.04 -19.34
CA GLN A 202 5.79 4.01 -20.39
C GLN A 202 4.65 5.00 -20.09
N LEU A 203 4.14 5.00 -18.85
CA LEU A 203 3.02 5.86 -18.45
C LEU A 203 3.42 7.34 -18.38
N LEU A 204 4.64 7.66 -17.96
CA LEU A 204 5.14 9.03 -17.86
C LEU A 204 5.41 9.65 -19.23
N ARG A 205 6.04 8.87 -20.15
CA ARG A 205 6.38 9.30 -21.53
C ARG A 205 5.16 9.41 -22.45
N ARG A 206 4.08 8.70 -22.14
CA ARG A 206 2.85 8.76 -22.95
C ARG A 206 2.28 10.19 -22.96
N GLY A 207 2.20 10.80 -24.14
CA GLY A 207 1.75 12.19 -24.28
C GLY A 207 0.29 12.42 -23.89
N ASP A 208 -0.57 11.41 -24.11
CA ASP A 208 -2.00 11.42 -23.78
C ASP A 208 -2.31 10.96 -22.35
N SER A 209 -1.30 10.61 -21.54
CA SER A 209 -1.51 10.27 -20.12
C SER A 209 -2.06 11.48 -19.34
N PRO A 210 -3.20 11.33 -18.64
CA PRO A 210 -3.73 12.40 -17.80
C PRO A 210 -2.74 12.80 -16.69
N GLY A 211 -2.72 14.09 -16.29
CA GLY A 211 -1.87 14.58 -15.21
C GLY A 211 -2.01 13.77 -13.91
N ALA A 212 -3.23 13.36 -13.55
CA ALA A 212 -3.47 12.49 -12.39
C ALA A 212 -2.74 11.13 -12.46
N VAL A 213 -2.58 10.55 -13.66
CA VAL A 213 -1.81 9.31 -13.86
C VAL A 213 -0.32 9.60 -13.70
N LYS A 214 0.19 10.66 -14.32
CA LYS A 214 1.60 11.08 -14.17
C LYS A 214 1.96 11.37 -12.71
N ALA A 215 1.10 12.07 -11.97
CA ALA A 215 1.28 12.30 -10.54
C ALA A 215 1.33 10.99 -9.74
N ARG A 216 0.54 9.98 -10.11
CA ARG A 216 0.59 8.66 -9.47
C ARG A 216 1.87 7.88 -9.81
N VAL A 217 2.37 8.02 -11.04
CA VAL A 217 3.68 7.46 -11.43
C VAL A 217 4.80 8.05 -10.59
N LEU A 218 4.84 9.37 -10.41
CA LEU A 218 5.86 10.06 -9.62
C LEU A 218 5.82 9.65 -8.14
N ARG A 219 4.62 9.51 -7.55
CA ARG A 219 4.47 8.97 -6.18
C ARG A 219 4.93 7.51 -6.07
N CYS A 220 4.58 6.69 -7.05
CA CYS A 220 5.03 5.30 -7.10
C CYS A 220 6.57 5.23 -7.15
N LEU A 221 7.23 6.04 -8.00
CA LEU A 221 8.69 6.11 -8.00
C LEU A 221 9.22 6.49 -6.60
N SER A 222 8.66 7.53 -6.00
CA SER A 222 9.07 8.03 -4.68
C SER A 222 9.01 6.96 -3.60
N SER A 223 8.00 6.09 -3.60
CA SER A 223 7.89 5.03 -2.60
C SER A 223 8.87 3.87 -2.86
N TRP A 224 9.14 3.54 -4.13
CA TRP A 224 10.05 2.45 -4.51
C TRP A 224 11.53 2.77 -4.30
N VAL A 225 11.97 4.01 -4.54
CA VAL A 225 13.38 4.39 -4.33
C VAL A 225 13.82 4.24 -2.88
N LEU A 226 12.88 4.30 -1.92
CA LEU A 226 13.13 4.05 -0.49
C LEU A 226 13.43 2.58 -0.16
N LEU A 227 13.33 1.67 -1.13
CA LEU A 227 13.73 0.27 -0.97
C LEU A 227 15.21 0.02 -1.28
N ASP A 228 16.00 1.07 -1.50
CA ASP A 228 17.40 1.02 -1.92
C ASP A 228 17.56 0.41 -3.33
N VAL A 229 16.65 0.75 -4.24
CA VAL A 229 16.77 0.39 -5.66
C VAL A 229 17.97 1.13 -6.27
N PRO A 230 18.89 0.46 -7.00
CA PRO A 230 20.05 1.12 -7.58
C PRO A 230 19.66 2.25 -8.53
N LEU A 231 20.32 3.41 -8.40
CA LEU A 231 20.06 4.56 -9.28
C LEU A 231 20.31 4.23 -10.75
N SER A 232 21.29 3.37 -11.05
CA SER A 232 21.58 2.88 -12.41
C SER A 232 20.39 2.16 -13.07
N GLU A 233 19.49 1.57 -12.28
CA GLU A 233 18.28 0.89 -12.78
C GLU A 233 17.08 1.84 -12.89
N SER A 234 17.22 3.06 -12.38
CA SER A 234 16.17 4.08 -12.34
C SER A 234 16.50 5.32 -13.18
N GLU A 235 17.73 5.43 -13.70
CA GLU A 235 18.27 6.61 -14.39
C GLU A 235 17.31 7.18 -15.43
N GLY A 236 16.89 6.38 -16.42
CA GLY A 236 15.99 6.85 -17.47
C GLY A 236 14.63 7.31 -16.97
N LEU A 237 14.12 6.74 -15.86
CA LEU A 237 12.86 7.18 -15.25
C LEU A 237 13.04 8.48 -14.46
N VAL A 238 14.17 8.64 -13.79
CA VAL A 238 14.53 9.90 -13.10
C VAL A 238 14.71 11.02 -14.12
N GLU A 239 15.35 10.76 -15.26
CA GLU A 239 15.43 11.72 -16.38
C GLU A 239 14.04 12.13 -16.88
N ASP A 240 13.13 11.18 -17.06
CA ASP A 240 11.75 11.47 -17.45
C ASP A 240 11.04 12.37 -16.42
N CYS A 241 11.35 12.25 -15.12
CA CYS A 241 10.76 13.10 -14.09
C CYS A 241 11.12 14.58 -14.26
N PHE A 242 12.32 14.90 -14.78
CA PHE A 242 12.68 16.31 -15.07
C PHE A 242 11.77 16.92 -16.14
N THR A 243 11.23 16.12 -17.05
CA THR A 243 10.29 16.60 -18.07
C THR A 243 8.92 16.99 -17.51
N ALA A 244 8.60 16.55 -16.27
CA ALA A 244 7.36 16.90 -15.57
C ALA A 244 7.48 18.19 -14.74
N LEU A 245 8.69 18.69 -14.48
CA LEU A 245 8.91 19.92 -13.70
C LEU A 245 8.27 21.19 -14.30
N PRO A 246 8.18 21.37 -15.63
CA PRO A 246 7.49 22.53 -16.19
C PRO A 246 5.98 22.56 -15.93
N ASP A 247 5.37 21.43 -15.59
CA ASP A 247 3.93 21.32 -15.31
C ASP A 247 3.65 21.70 -13.84
N PRO A 248 2.93 22.81 -13.56
CA PRO A 248 2.64 23.26 -12.20
C PRO A 248 1.86 22.24 -11.36
N GLU A 249 1.04 21.37 -11.98
CA GLU A 249 0.28 20.35 -11.24
C GLU A 249 1.16 19.17 -10.80
N LEU A 250 2.28 18.95 -11.51
CA LEU A 250 3.19 17.83 -11.25
C LEU A 250 4.45 18.25 -10.49
N PHE A 251 4.78 19.55 -10.48
CA PHE A 251 6.04 20.10 -9.96
C PHE A 251 6.41 19.53 -8.58
N ASP A 252 5.54 19.67 -7.58
CA ASP A 252 5.84 19.24 -6.21
C ASP A 252 6.13 17.73 -6.14
N THR A 253 5.32 16.92 -6.85
CA THR A 253 5.48 15.46 -6.84
C THR A 253 6.72 15.02 -7.63
N ALA A 254 7.06 15.75 -8.70
CA ALA A 254 8.26 15.48 -9.50
C ALA A 254 9.53 15.82 -8.71
N VAL A 255 9.55 16.97 -8.02
CA VAL A 255 10.65 17.37 -7.14
C VAL A 255 10.86 16.33 -6.05
N GLU A 256 9.80 15.91 -5.36
CA GLU A 256 9.87 14.88 -4.32
C GLU A 256 10.47 13.58 -4.87
N ALA A 257 10.00 13.11 -6.03
CA ALA A 257 10.49 11.89 -6.65
C ALA A 257 11.99 11.97 -7.01
N ILE A 258 12.42 13.09 -7.61
CA ILE A 258 13.82 13.34 -7.97
C ILE A 258 14.69 13.41 -6.71
N VAL A 259 14.27 14.16 -5.70
CA VAL A 259 15.02 14.32 -4.44
C VAL A 259 15.14 12.97 -3.74
N ASN A 260 14.07 12.20 -3.63
CA ASN A 260 14.08 10.88 -3.00
C ASN A 260 14.98 9.89 -3.76
N ALA A 261 15.00 9.93 -5.09
CA ALA A 261 15.87 9.08 -5.90
C ALA A 261 17.35 9.43 -5.74
N ILE A 262 17.70 10.72 -5.79
CA ILE A 262 19.08 11.20 -5.73
C ILE A 262 19.62 11.21 -4.30
N SER A 263 18.78 11.27 -3.27
CA SER A 263 19.23 11.29 -1.87
C SER A 263 19.53 9.92 -1.28
N GLN A 264 19.32 8.82 -2.03
CA GLN A 264 19.59 7.47 -1.53
C GLN A 264 21.08 7.28 -1.22
N PRO A 265 21.46 6.56 -0.14
CA PRO A 265 22.88 6.37 0.21
C PRO A 265 23.73 5.75 -0.93
N ASP A 266 23.11 4.93 -1.77
CA ASP A 266 23.77 4.27 -2.90
C ASP A 266 23.88 5.16 -4.16
N SER A 267 23.12 6.26 -4.27
CA SER A 267 23.27 7.23 -5.38
C SER A 267 24.62 7.94 -5.33
N GLN A 268 25.20 8.03 -4.12
CA GLN A 268 26.52 8.58 -3.88
C GLN A 268 27.60 7.58 -4.26
N ARG A 269 27.31 6.37 -4.73
CA ARG A 269 28.31 5.38 -5.13
C ARG A 269 28.53 5.41 -6.64
N CYS A 270 29.40 6.32 -7.09
CA CYS A 270 29.85 6.43 -8.48
C CYS A 270 30.73 5.23 -8.85
N VAL A 271 30.55 4.65 -10.04
CA VAL A 271 31.50 3.68 -10.60
C VAL A 271 32.53 4.45 -11.43
N ASP A 272 33.79 4.40 -11.03
CA ASP A 272 34.87 5.04 -11.80
C ASP A 272 35.03 4.35 -13.17
N GLY A 273 35.72 4.99 -14.13
CA GLY A 273 36.08 4.41 -15.43
C GLY A 273 36.93 3.13 -15.41
N GLN A 274 37.19 2.55 -14.22
CA GLN A 274 37.86 1.28 -13.97
C GLN A 274 36.95 0.24 -13.27
N GLY A 275 35.64 0.50 -13.18
CA GLY A 275 34.67 -0.44 -12.58
C GLY A 275 34.71 -0.51 -11.06
N ARG A 276 35.39 0.43 -10.38
CA ARG A 276 35.43 0.51 -8.91
C ARG A 276 34.35 1.44 -8.39
N VAL A 277 33.61 0.97 -7.39
CA VAL A 277 32.59 1.76 -6.69
C VAL A 277 33.28 2.72 -5.71
N ARG A 278 33.13 4.03 -5.91
CA ARG A 278 33.57 5.09 -4.99
C ARG A 278 32.39 5.90 -4.48
N VAL A 279 32.52 6.43 -3.27
CA VAL A 279 31.63 7.50 -2.81
C VAL A 279 31.96 8.77 -3.60
N CYS A 280 31.02 9.31 -4.36
CA CYS A 280 31.14 10.58 -5.08
C CYS A 280 31.50 11.64 -4.04
N ALA A 281 32.72 12.17 -4.10
CA ALA A 281 33.20 13.15 -3.13
C ALA A 281 32.37 14.43 -3.24
N ASN A 282 31.84 14.89 -2.11
CA ASN A 282 31.12 16.16 -2.03
C ASN A 282 32.12 17.31 -2.35
N PRO A 283 31.89 18.17 -3.36
CA PRO A 283 32.85 19.21 -3.74
C PRO A 283 33.12 20.22 -2.61
N MET A 284 32.26 20.28 -1.59
CA MET A 284 32.33 21.28 -0.52
C MET A 284 33.26 20.93 0.66
N THR A 285 33.95 19.77 0.66
CA THR A 285 34.83 19.38 1.78
C THR A 285 36.33 19.39 1.47
N SER A 286 36.76 19.77 0.26
CA SER A 286 38.16 19.70 -0.14
C SER A 286 38.96 21.01 0.02
N ASP A 287 38.61 21.89 0.97
CA ASP A 287 39.35 23.16 1.15
C ASP A 287 39.64 23.52 2.62
N LYS A 288 39.91 22.50 3.44
CA LYS A 288 40.53 22.68 4.75
C LYS A 288 41.61 21.62 4.92
N HIS A 289 42.78 21.81 4.31
CA HIS A 289 44.10 21.36 4.79
C HIS A 289 45.16 21.80 3.76
N THR A 290 45.38 23.11 3.67
CA THR A 290 46.62 23.67 3.14
C THR A 290 46.82 25.07 3.72
N ARG A 291 47.36 25.10 4.94
CA ARG A 291 48.27 26.13 5.47
C ARG A 291 48.81 25.67 6.81
#